data_AF-A0A848B3X1-F1
#
_entry.id   AF-A0A848B3X1-F1
#
_cell.length_a   1.000
_cell.length_b   1.000
_cell.length_c   1.000
_cell.angle_alpha   90.00
_cell.angle_beta   90.00
_cell.angle_gamma   90.00
#
_symmetry.space_group_name_H-M   'P 1'
#
loop_
_entity.id
_entity.type
_entity.pdbx_description
1 polymer ?
#
loop_
_entity_poly.entity_id
_entity_poly.type
_entity_poly.pdbx_seq_one_letter_code
_entity_poly.pdbx_strand_id
1 'polypeptide(L)'
;MQKVLDFIKRRWPETTRIHRTTEGTLLGLPHPYSVPCARPAFQEFSYRDTYFASRGLVLDGFAEQARNNCENLLYEVETYGFVPAGNRTFHLNRSQPPFLAPIIELIARKFPNDREWLPRAVAGLEKEMAFWNDHRRTPCGLHHYSGNPDAAAIEEFYADCCVRRPGCPAEEADPAARRAAAFHALAEAESGWDFTPRFEHRCLDYAPIDLNVLMYIARREISLLYRDLGDLGHAMEWEQRAEIRRNLINRYCWNEERGVFLDYDFVNKRHSPVFSAASLFPLWASLATPEQAESTLFAAEKYLECDYGLAACEPGKSDRQCRWDYPNGWAPLQLIAIEAFDRNGFTEAARRLAQKYVDLVTANFEKTGELWEKYNVADGTVDIRGTHPMPAMMGWTAGVFVCAADYLSRSR
;
A
#
# COMPACT_ATOMS: atom_id res chain seq x y z
N MET A 1 -25.50 -2.15 -1.18
CA MET A 1 -24.58 -2.97 -2.02
C MET A 1 -24.79 -2.79 -3.53
N GLN A 2 -25.82 -3.34 -4.19
CA GLN A 2 -25.89 -3.36 -5.68
C GLN A 2 -25.79 -1.97 -6.33
N LYS A 3 -26.47 -0.96 -5.78
CA LYS A 3 -26.39 0.44 -6.26
C LYS A 3 -24.94 0.97 -6.30
N VAL A 4 -24.11 0.56 -5.35
CA VAL A 4 -22.69 0.95 -5.25
C VAL A 4 -21.89 0.24 -6.34
N LEU A 5 -22.10 -1.06 -6.55
CA LEU A 5 -21.43 -1.83 -7.63
C LEU A 5 -21.77 -1.24 -9.01
N ASP A 6 -23.05 -0.94 -9.25
CA ASP A 6 -23.49 -0.33 -10.51
C ASP A 6 -22.89 1.07 -10.71
N PHE A 7 -22.76 1.84 -9.63
CA PHE A 7 -22.09 3.14 -9.65
C PHE A 7 -20.61 3.00 -10.01
N ILE A 8 -19.87 2.13 -9.33
CA ILE A 8 -18.45 1.88 -9.57
C ILE A 8 -18.21 1.44 -11.01
N LYS A 9 -18.94 0.40 -11.46
CA LYS A 9 -18.76 -0.19 -12.78
C LYS A 9 -18.97 0.80 -13.92
N ARG A 10 -19.96 1.69 -13.80
CA ARG A 10 -20.22 2.74 -14.80
C ARG A 10 -19.14 3.81 -14.85
N ARG A 11 -18.41 4.03 -13.75
CA ARG A 11 -17.46 5.14 -13.60
C ARG A 11 -16.01 4.74 -13.87
N TRP A 12 -15.66 3.45 -13.95
CA TRP A 12 -14.30 3.02 -14.29
C TRP A 12 -13.71 3.69 -15.55
N PRO A 13 -14.47 3.85 -16.66
CA PRO A 13 -13.95 4.57 -17.83
C PRO A 13 -13.55 6.02 -17.54
N GLU A 14 -14.24 6.69 -16.60
CA GLU A 14 -14.00 8.08 -16.24
C GLU A 14 -12.72 8.28 -15.42
N THR A 15 -12.17 7.21 -14.84
CA THR A 15 -10.88 7.24 -14.14
C THR A 15 -9.70 6.89 -15.04
N THR A 16 -9.91 6.71 -16.34
CA THR A 16 -8.82 6.41 -17.29
C THR A 16 -8.28 7.68 -17.93
N ARG A 17 -6.96 7.80 -18.01
CA ARG A 17 -6.26 8.89 -18.70
C ARG A 17 -5.35 8.33 -19.78
N ILE A 18 -5.11 9.12 -20.81
CA ILE A 18 -4.16 8.83 -21.88
C ILE A 18 -3.26 10.04 -22.01
N HIS A 19 -1.99 9.88 -21.67
CA HIS A 19 -1.02 10.96 -21.71
C HIS A 19 0.35 10.38 -22.05
N ARG A 20 0.70 10.38 -23.34
CA ARG A 20 1.89 9.66 -23.86
C ARG A 20 3.16 10.50 -23.92
N THR A 21 3.01 11.81 -23.84
CA THR A 21 4.12 12.78 -23.87
C THR A 21 4.27 13.40 -22.49
N THR A 22 5.46 13.86 -22.12
CA THR A 22 5.64 14.60 -20.87
C THR A 22 5.20 16.05 -21.06
N GLU A 23 4.36 16.56 -20.16
CA GLU A 23 3.87 17.94 -20.18
C GLU A 23 3.94 18.57 -18.79
N GLY A 24 4.70 19.66 -18.66
CA GLY A 24 4.97 20.27 -17.36
C GLY A 24 5.58 19.26 -16.39
N THR A 25 4.89 19.03 -15.26
CA THR A 25 5.31 18.02 -14.27
C THR A 25 4.76 16.63 -14.54
N LEU A 26 3.80 16.43 -15.45
CA LEU A 26 3.18 15.14 -15.73
C LEU A 26 4.04 14.33 -16.70
N LEU A 27 4.54 13.18 -16.24
CA LEU A 27 5.36 12.26 -17.01
C LEU A 27 4.47 11.42 -17.95
N GLY A 28 4.87 11.32 -19.21
CA GLY A 28 4.16 10.51 -20.21
C GLY A 28 4.26 9.01 -19.93
N LEU A 29 3.15 8.30 -20.12
CA LEU A 29 3.05 6.85 -20.00
C LEU A 29 2.57 6.23 -21.33
N PRO A 30 3.14 5.08 -21.76
CA PRO A 30 2.84 4.49 -23.07
C PRO A 30 1.40 3.97 -23.20
N HIS A 31 0.81 3.46 -22.10
CA HIS A 31 -0.54 2.89 -22.08
C HIS A 31 -1.54 3.78 -21.34
N PRO A 32 -2.85 3.66 -21.61
CA PRO A 32 -3.88 4.27 -20.78
C PRO A 32 -3.72 3.85 -19.30
N TYR A 33 -3.87 4.78 -18.37
CA TYR A 33 -3.70 4.50 -16.94
C TYR A 33 -4.90 4.92 -16.11
N SER A 34 -5.14 4.21 -15.01
CA SER A 34 -6.17 4.53 -14.02
C SER A 34 -5.66 5.54 -13.01
N VAL A 35 -6.46 6.57 -12.73
CA VAL A 35 -6.18 7.57 -11.67
C VAL A 35 -7.09 7.34 -10.46
N PRO A 36 -6.71 7.83 -9.26
CA PRO A 36 -7.53 7.68 -8.08
C PRO A 36 -8.92 8.33 -8.20
N CYS A 37 -9.06 9.44 -8.94
CA CYS A 37 -10.32 10.17 -8.99
C CYS A 37 -10.75 10.54 -10.42
N ALA A 38 -12.05 10.44 -10.71
CA ALA A 38 -12.61 10.90 -11.99
C ALA A 38 -12.66 12.45 -12.09
N ARG A 39 -12.62 13.16 -10.96
CA ARG A 39 -12.73 14.62 -10.82
C ARG A 39 -11.34 15.29 -10.86
N PRO A 40 -11.21 16.63 -11.04
CA PRO A 40 -9.92 17.31 -11.33
C PRO A 40 -8.78 17.21 -10.30
N ALA A 41 -8.94 16.47 -9.20
CA ALA A 41 -7.87 16.18 -8.25
C ALA A 41 -7.26 14.80 -8.55
N PHE A 42 -6.00 14.56 -8.16
CA PHE A 42 -5.33 13.26 -8.30
C PHE A 42 -5.45 12.69 -9.72
N GLN A 43 -4.92 13.43 -10.69
CA GLN A 43 -4.99 13.09 -12.13
C GLN A 43 -3.71 12.41 -12.63
N GLU A 44 -2.77 12.19 -11.73
CA GLU A 44 -1.57 11.41 -11.88
C GLU A 44 -1.84 9.92 -11.58
N PHE A 45 -1.06 9.08 -12.24
CA PHE A 45 -0.89 7.67 -11.91
C PHE A 45 -0.23 7.56 -10.52
N SER A 46 -0.69 6.66 -9.66
CA SER A 46 -0.14 6.43 -8.32
C SER A 46 0.19 4.95 -8.15
N TYR A 47 1.36 4.62 -7.61
CA TYR A 47 1.88 3.25 -7.61
C TYR A 47 1.00 2.30 -6.78
N ARG A 48 0.91 2.51 -5.47
CA ARG A 48 0.19 1.59 -4.56
C ARG A 48 -1.29 1.50 -4.92
N ASP A 49 -1.93 2.65 -5.13
CA ASP A 49 -3.35 2.79 -5.43
C ASP A 49 -3.77 1.93 -6.62
N THR A 50 -2.89 1.89 -7.63
CA THR A 50 -3.12 1.20 -8.89
C THR A 50 -3.36 -0.28 -8.70
N TYR A 51 -2.67 -0.94 -7.77
CA TYR A 51 -2.92 -2.35 -7.48
C TYR A 51 -4.35 -2.57 -6.95
N PHE A 52 -4.77 -1.80 -5.93
CA PHE A 52 -6.09 -1.94 -5.33
C PHE A 52 -7.23 -1.60 -6.30
N ALA A 53 -7.05 -0.57 -7.14
CA ALA A 53 -8.00 -0.27 -8.21
C ALA A 53 -8.05 -1.39 -9.26
N SER A 54 -6.88 -1.92 -9.66
CA SER A 54 -6.77 -2.99 -10.67
C SER A 54 -7.44 -4.29 -10.24
N ARG A 55 -7.40 -4.61 -8.95
CA ARG A 55 -8.16 -5.74 -8.38
C ARG A 55 -9.67 -5.64 -8.67
N GLY A 56 -10.26 -4.46 -8.49
CA GLY A 56 -11.67 -4.22 -8.82
C GLY A 56 -11.93 -4.20 -10.34
N LEU A 57 -11.06 -3.55 -11.11
CA LEU A 57 -11.15 -3.52 -12.58
C LEU A 57 -11.23 -4.92 -13.18
N VAL A 58 -10.38 -5.85 -12.72
CA VAL A 58 -10.38 -7.24 -13.20
C VAL A 58 -11.71 -7.94 -12.91
N LEU A 59 -12.27 -7.76 -11.71
CA LEU A 59 -13.56 -8.35 -11.31
C LEU A 59 -14.74 -7.76 -12.10
N ASP A 60 -14.71 -6.46 -12.41
CA ASP A 60 -15.78 -5.79 -13.16
C ASP A 60 -15.70 -5.97 -14.68
N GLY A 61 -14.67 -6.66 -15.19
CA GLY A 61 -14.49 -6.97 -16.61
C GLY A 61 -13.57 -6.03 -17.38
N PHE A 62 -12.84 -5.15 -16.70
CA PHE A 62 -11.87 -4.20 -17.26
C PHE A 62 -10.42 -4.71 -17.15
N ALA A 63 -10.21 -6.02 -17.40
CA ALA A 63 -8.91 -6.67 -17.23
C ALA A 63 -7.80 -6.10 -18.13
N GLU A 64 -8.13 -5.66 -19.35
CA GLU A 64 -7.17 -5.00 -20.23
C GLU A 64 -6.68 -3.67 -19.65
N GLN A 65 -7.53 -2.92 -18.94
CA GLN A 65 -7.10 -1.69 -18.27
C GLN A 65 -6.19 -1.99 -17.08
N ALA A 66 -6.46 -3.05 -16.32
CA ALA A 66 -5.55 -3.52 -15.28
C ALA A 66 -4.19 -3.95 -15.87
N ARG A 67 -4.19 -4.59 -17.05
CA ARG A 67 -2.95 -4.94 -17.78
C ARG A 67 -2.19 -3.69 -18.21
N ASN A 68 -2.86 -2.69 -18.80
CA ASN A 68 -2.25 -1.41 -19.15
C ASN A 68 -1.61 -0.72 -17.94
N ASN A 69 -2.25 -0.78 -16.77
CA ASN A 69 -1.67 -0.27 -15.53
C ASN A 69 -0.37 -1.00 -15.17
N CYS A 70 -0.36 -2.34 -15.23
CA CYS A 70 0.85 -3.14 -14.99
C CYS A 70 1.97 -2.83 -16.01
N GLU A 71 1.63 -2.67 -17.29
CA GLU A 71 2.57 -2.28 -18.35
C GLU A 71 3.21 -0.92 -18.07
N ASN A 72 2.44 0.05 -17.59
CA ASN A 72 2.98 1.36 -17.23
C ASN A 72 3.92 1.30 -16.02
N LEU A 73 3.64 0.45 -15.02
CA LEU A 73 4.56 0.24 -13.90
C LEU A 73 5.88 -0.41 -14.36
N LEU A 74 5.81 -1.42 -15.24
CA LEU A 74 7.00 -2.01 -15.86
C LEU A 74 7.80 -0.97 -16.65
N TYR A 75 7.12 -0.14 -17.44
CA TYR A 75 7.74 0.97 -18.17
C TYR A 75 8.43 1.98 -17.23
N GLU A 76 7.82 2.31 -16.10
CA GLU A 76 8.43 3.21 -15.11
C GLU A 76 9.72 2.60 -14.52
N VAL A 77 9.73 1.31 -14.21
CA VAL A 77 10.96 0.62 -13.78
C VAL A 77 12.02 0.59 -14.88
N GLU A 78 11.61 0.31 -16.12
CA GLU A 78 12.48 0.33 -17.30
C GLU A 78 13.12 1.71 -17.50
N THR A 79 12.35 2.78 -17.31
CA THR A 79 12.76 4.17 -17.58
C THR A 79 13.54 4.80 -16.43
N TYR A 80 13.07 4.64 -15.19
CA TYR A 80 13.57 5.37 -14.02
C TYR A 80 14.39 4.51 -13.05
N GLY A 81 14.41 3.18 -13.24
CA GLY A 81 15.09 2.26 -12.33
C GLY A 81 14.21 1.72 -11.20
N PHE A 82 13.04 2.33 -10.99
CA PHE A 82 12.07 2.00 -9.95
C PHE A 82 10.71 2.58 -10.35
N VAL A 83 9.65 2.22 -9.64
CA VAL A 83 8.34 2.87 -9.80
C VAL A 83 8.28 4.12 -8.91
N PRO A 84 8.14 5.34 -9.46
CA PRO A 84 7.93 6.56 -8.68
C PRO A 84 6.61 6.52 -7.89
N ALA A 85 6.48 7.35 -6.85
CA ALA A 85 5.22 7.46 -6.09
C ALA A 85 4.00 7.75 -7.00
N GLY A 86 4.25 8.49 -8.08
CA GLY A 86 3.32 8.65 -9.19
C GLY A 86 4.01 9.30 -10.37
N ASN A 87 3.32 9.44 -11.51
CA ASN A 87 3.92 9.92 -12.76
C ASN A 87 4.10 11.45 -12.80
N ARG A 88 4.71 12.03 -11.77
CA ARG A 88 5.07 13.45 -11.68
C ARG A 88 6.57 13.62 -11.49
N THR A 89 7.16 14.67 -12.05
CA THR A 89 8.61 14.94 -11.91
C THR A 89 9.06 15.03 -10.45
N PHE A 90 8.26 15.67 -9.58
CA PHE A 90 8.53 15.77 -8.14
C PHE A 90 8.28 14.48 -7.35
N HIS A 91 7.77 13.43 -8.00
CA HIS A 91 7.69 12.07 -7.44
C HIS A 91 8.92 11.22 -7.82
N LEU A 92 9.78 11.65 -8.73
CA LEU A 92 11.04 10.95 -9.03
C LEU A 92 12.03 10.94 -7.85
N ASN A 93 11.75 11.67 -6.77
CA ASN A 93 12.54 11.63 -5.56
C ASN A 93 12.17 10.48 -4.61
N ARG A 94 11.10 9.70 -4.86
CA ARG A 94 10.68 8.60 -3.98
C ARG A 94 9.77 7.60 -4.68
N SER A 95 9.71 6.39 -4.15
CA SER A 95 8.82 5.33 -4.58
C SER A 95 7.48 5.37 -3.78
N GLN A 96 6.80 4.23 -3.72
CA GLN A 96 5.68 3.92 -2.82
C GLN A 96 5.80 2.43 -2.42
N PRO A 97 4.94 1.88 -1.54
CA PRO A 97 4.98 0.45 -1.22
C PRO A 97 4.97 -0.42 -2.50
N PRO A 98 5.91 -1.37 -2.64
CA PRO A 98 6.16 -2.04 -3.92
C PRO A 98 5.13 -3.13 -4.23
N PHE A 99 4.04 -2.72 -4.88
CA PHE A 99 2.95 -3.59 -5.31
C PHE A 99 3.10 -4.11 -6.76
N LEU A 100 4.26 -3.94 -7.42
CA LEU A 100 4.52 -4.47 -8.76
C LEU A 100 4.40 -6.00 -8.82
N ALA A 101 4.95 -6.72 -7.83
CA ALA A 101 4.80 -8.18 -7.79
C ALA A 101 3.33 -8.62 -7.62
N PRO A 102 2.57 -8.09 -6.66
CA PRO A 102 1.13 -8.35 -6.56
C PRO A 102 0.32 -8.05 -7.83
N ILE A 103 0.59 -6.96 -8.55
CA ILE A 103 -0.14 -6.66 -9.80
C ILE A 103 0.32 -7.55 -10.95
N ILE A 104 1.59 -7.94 -11.03
CA ILE A 104 2.07 -8.92 -12.01
C ILE A 104 1.38 -10.27 -11.80
N GLU A 105 1.30 -10.74 -10.55
CA GLU A 105 0.59 -11.97 -10.19
C GLU A 105 -0.88 -11.91 -10.65
N LEU A 106 -1.56 -10.79 -10.35
CA LEU A 106 -2.95 -10.54 -10.77
C LEU A 106 -3.13 -10.65 -12.29
N ILE A 107 -2.21 -10.06 -13.07
CA ILE A 107 -2.26 -10.08 -14.53
C ILE A 107 -1.90 -11.47 -15.07
N ALA A 108 -0.86 -12.12 -14.56
CA ALA A 108 -0.46 -13.47 -14.96
C ALA A 108 -1.61 -14.48 -14.74
N ARG A 109 -2.30 -14.41 -13.60
CA ARG A 109 -3.49 -15.25 -13.34
C ARG A 109 -4.65 -14.94 -14.28
N LYS A 110 -4.84 -13.68 -14.65
CA LYS A 110 -5.94 -13.26 -15.54
C LYS A 110 -5.67 -13.62 -17.00
N PHE A 111 -4.41 -13.65 -17.41
CA PHE A 111 -3.94 -13.93 -18.77
C PHE A 111 -2.94 -15.11 -18.77
N PRO A 112 -3.34 -16.32 -18.35
CA PRO A 112 -2.42 -17.45 -18.11
C PRO A 112 -1.72 -17.97 -19.37
N ASN A 113 -2.22 -17.61 -20.55
CA ASN A 113 -1.65 -18.00 -21.83
C ASN A 113 -0.61 -17.02 -22.36
N ASP A 114 -0.41 -15.87 -21.71
CA ASP A 114 0.53 -14.82 -22.13
C ASP A 114 1.97 -15.12 -21.66
N ARG A 115 2.50 -16.28 -22.10
CA ARG A 115 3.83 -16.74 -21.69
C ARG A 115 4.96 -15.86 -22.25
N GLU A 116 4.73 -15.18 -23.36
CA GLU A 116 5.71 -14.28 -23.99
C GLU A 116 5.92 -12.99 -23.18
N TRP A 117 4.97 -12.63 -22.31
CA TRP A 117 5.07 -11.49 -21.41
C TRP A 117 5.94 -11.75 -20.17
N LEU A 118 5.99 -13.00 -19.70
CA LEU A 118 6.68 -13.37 -18.45
C LEU A 118 8.16 -12.93 -18.38
N PRO A 119 8.98 -13.03 -19.44
CA PRO A 119 10.36 -12.52 -19.38
C PRO A 119 10.46 -11.03 -19.06
N ARG A 120 9.51 -10.22 -19.56
CA ARG A 120 9.46 -8.79 -19.27
C ARG A 120 9.04 -8.54 -17.82
N ALA A 121 8.04 -9.29 -17.34
CA ALA A 121 7.60 -9.21 -15.95
C ALA A 121 8.73 -9.54 -14.96
N VAL A 122 9.48 -10.62 -15.22
CA VAL A 122 10.67 -10.99 -14.42
C VAL A 122 11.72 -9.89 -14.45
N ALA A 123 12.10 -9.41 -15.63
CA ALA A 123 13.13 -8.38 -15.78
C ALA A 123 12.76 -7.08 -15.05
N GLY A 124 11.50 -6.67 -15.14
CA GLY A 124 10.98 -5.51 -14.40
C GLY A 124 11.05 -5.70 -12.89
N LEU A 125 10.62 -6.85 -12.38
CA LEU A 125 10.69 -7.14 -10.94
C LEU A 125 12.12 -7.23 -10.41
N GLU A 126 13.04 -7.86 -11.14
CA GLU A 126 14.44 -7.93 -10.75
C GLU A 126 15.08 -6.54 -10.71
N LYS A 127 14.74 -5.67 -11.66
CA LYS A 127 15.21 -4.29 -11.71
C LYS A 127 14.67 -3.46 -10.55
N GLU A 128 13.38 -3.58 -10.23
CA GLU A 128 12.82 -2.91 -9.04
C GLU A 128 13.45 -3.45 -7.75
N MET A 129 13.63 -4.78 -7.66
CA MET A 129 14.30 -5.42 -6.53
C MET A 129 15.74 -4.94 -6.35
N ALA A 130 16.47 -4.68 -7.44
CA ALA A 130 17.80 -4.08 -7.39
C ALA A 130 17.75 -2.69 -6.75
N PHE A 131 16.82 -1.82 -7.18
CA PHE A 131 16.63 -0.51 -6.56
C PHE A 131 16.41 -0.60 -5.03
N TRP A 132 15.50 -1.46 -4.58
CA TRP A 132 15.24 -1.61 -3.14
C TRP A 132 16.47 -2.15 -2.39
N ASN A 133 17.22 -3.09 -2.95
CA ASN A 133 18.42 -3.63 -2.31
C ASN A 133 19.56 -2.60 -2.26
N ASP A 134 19.71 -1.76 -3.29
CA ASP A 134 20.82 -0.82 -3.42
C ASP A 134 20.58 0.47 -2.64
N HIS A 135 19.32 0.91 -2.55
CA HIS A 135 18.99 2.24 -2.00
C HIS A 135 18.17 2.21 -0.70
N ARG A 136 17.67 1.05 -0.27
CA ARG A 136 16.75 0.96 0.87
C ARG A 136 17.12 -0.11 1.89
N ARG A 137 18.31 -0.71 1.77
CA ARG A 137 18.75 -1.79 2.66
C ARG A 137 19.33 -1.25 3.97
N THR A 138 18.91 -1.84 5.09
CA THR A 138 19.37 -1.46 6.43
C THR A 138 20.52 -2.36 6.90
N PRO A 139 21.27 -1.97 7.96
CA PRO A 139 22.34 -2.79 8.52
C PRO A 139 21.90 -4.17 9.04
N CYS A 140 20.62 -4.33 9.43
CA CYS A 140 20.08 -5.63 9.85
C CYS A 140 19.64 -6.52 8.68
N GLY A 141 19.80 -6.06 7.44
CA GLY A 141 19.45 -6.80 6.22
C GLY A 141 17.99 -6.66 5.78
N LEU A 142 17.15 -5.99 6.58
CA LEU A 142 15.80 -5.58 6.18
C LEU A 142 15.85 -4.35 5.26
N HIS A 143 14.68 -3.87 4.82
CA HIS A 143 14.55 -2.61 4.08
C HIS A 143 13.78 -1.55 4.90
N HIS A 144 14.05 -0.28 4.62
CA HIS A 144 13.33 0.88 5.14
C HIS A 144 12.77 1.76 4.01
N TYR A 145 11.83 2.65 4.32
CA TYR A 145 11.46 3.71 3.37
C TYR A 145 12.44 4.89 3.48
N SER A 146 12.66 5.58 2.36
CA SER A 146 13.57 6.72 2.25
C SER A 146 13.16 7.61 1.08
N GLY A 147 14.13 8.25 0.43
CA GLY A 147 13.98 9.05 -0.77
C GLY A 147 15.34 9.49 -1.29
N ASN A 148 15.36 9.99 -2.52
CA ASN A 148 16.53 10.57 -3.17
C ASN A 148 16.30 12.06 -3.53
N PRO A 149 15.85 12.92 -2.60
CA PRO A 149 15.57 14.31 -2.91
C PRO A 149 16.86 15.12 -3.05
N ASP A 150 16.85 16.13 -3.93
CA ASP A 150 17.85 17.19 -3.88
C ASP A 150 17.52 18.20 -2.76
N ALA A 151 18.43 19.15 -2.53
CA ALA A 151 18.26 20.15 -1.49
C ALA A 151 17.01 21.02 -1.68
N ALA A 152 16.64 21.33 -2.93
CA ALA A 152 15.45 22.15 -3.20
C ALA A 152 14.16 21.37 -2.90
N ALA A 153 14.11 20.10 -3.30
CA ALA A 153 12.98 19.20 -3.06
C ALA A 153 12.73 18.96 -1.56
N ILE A 154 13.79 18.88 -0.74
CA ILE A 154 13.64 18.79 0.73
C ILE A 154 12.97 20.03 1.31
N GLU A 155 13.40 21.23 0.87
CA GLU A 155 12.86 22.49 1.39
C GLU A 155 11.40 22.69 0.93
N GLU A 156 11.10 22.37 -0.33
CA GLU A 156 9.74 22.38 -0.86
C GLU A 156 8.83 21.39 -0.10
N PHE A 157 9.32 20.17 0.13
CA PHE A 157 8.57 19.15 0.87
C PHE A 157 8.29 19.59 2.32
N TYR A 158 9.24 20.26 2.98
CA TYR A 158 9.00 20.80 4.30
C TYR A 158 7.87 21.84 4.29
N ALA A 159 7.94 22.82 3.40
CA ALA A 159 6.94 23.89 3.31
C ALA A 159 5.54 23.36 2.93
N ASP A 160 5.48 22.41 2.00
CA ASP A 160 4.24 21.88 1.44
C ASP A 160 3.61 20.81 2.34
N CYS A 161 4.42 19.87 2.82
CA CYS A 161 3.94 18.67 3.49
C CYS A 161 4.15 18.68 5.00
N CYS A 162 5.22 19.26 5.55
CA CYS A 162 5.43 19.30 7.01
C CYS A 162 4.72 20.47 7.67
N VAL A 163 4.75 21.66 7.08
CA VAL A 163 4.09 22.84 7.68
C VAL A 163 2.58 22.78 7.45
N ARG A 164 2.13 22.61 6.19
CA ARG A 164 0.71 22.74 5.84
C ARG A 164 -0.18 21.59 6.31
N ARG A 165 0.32 20.34 6.30
CA ARG A 165 -0.53 19.14 6.51
C ARG A 165 -0.58 18.69 7.99
N PRO A 166 0.54 18.41 8.68
CA PRO A 166 0.53 18.03 10.08
C PRO A 166 0.65 19.24 11.03
N GLY A 167 0.88 20.45 10.51
CA GLY A 167 0.96 21.69 11.30
C GLY A 167 2.29 21.91 12.00
N CYS A 168 3.41 21.40 11.48
CA CYS A 168 4.74 21.68 12.06
C CYS A 168 5.01 23.19 12.05
N PRO A 169 5.77 23.73 13.03
CA PRO A 169 6.07 25.17 13.09
C PRO A 169 6.71 25.63 11.78
N ALA A 170 6.19 26.71 11.18
CA ALA A 170 6.74 27.28 9.95
C ALA A 170 8.18 27.79 10.11
N GLU A 171 8.62 27.96 11.36
CA GLU A 171 9.88 28.60 11.77
C GLU A 171 10.69 27.68 12.70
N GLU A 172 11.04 26.47 12.23
CA GLU A 172 12.13 25.73 12.86
C GLU A 172 13.43 26.54 12.71
N ALA A 173 13.99 27.04 13.82
CA ALA A 173 15.09 28.01 13.79
C ALA A 173 16.41 27.41 13.26
N ASP A 174 16.57 26.09 13.31
CA ASP A 174 17.73 25.37 12.78
C ASP A 174 17.41 24.73 11.41
N PRO A 175 18.02 25.22 10.31
CA PRO A 175 17.87 24.62 8.99
C PRO A 175 18.30 23.15 8.91
N ALA A 176 19.24 22.69 9.75
CA ALA A 176 19.67 21.30 9.74
C ALA A 176 18.58 20.37 10.32
N ALA A 177 18.05 20.71 11.49
CA ALA A 177 16.91 20.02 12.09
C ALA A 177 15.68 20.00 11.16
N ARG A 178 15.40 21.13 10.49
CA ARG A 178 14.32 21.26 9.51
C ARG A 178 14.45 20.23 8.37
N ARG A 179 15.63 20.14 7.77
CA ARG A 179 15.90 19.20 6.67
C ARG A 179 15.84 17.75 7.12
N ALA A 180 16.33 17.45 8.33
CA ALA A 180 16.24 16.11 8.89
C ALA A 180 14.77 15.68 9.09
N ALA A 181 13.95 16.55 9.68
CA ALA A 181 12.51 16.32 9.85
C ALA A 181 11.78 16.14 8.51
N ALA A 182 12.10 17.00 7.53
CA ALA A 182 11.57 16.88 6.17
C ALA A 182 11.93 15.55 5.52
N PHE A 183 13.16 15.04 5.73
CA PHE A 183 13.59 13.79 5.13
C PHE A 183 12.89 12.58 5.75
N HIS A 184 12.70 12.55 7.08
CA HIS A 184 11.87 11.51 7.70
C HIS A 184 10.41 11.58 7.23
N ALA A 185 9.85 12.77 7.07
CA ALA A 185 8.50 12.95 6.55
C ALA A 185 8.37 12.54 5.07
N LEU A 186 9.42 12.74 4.26
CA LEU A 186 9.47 12.29 2.87
C LEU A 186 9.56 10.76 2.78
N ALA A 187 10.36 10.12 3.64
CA ALA A 187 10.38 8.67 3.79
C ALA A 187 9.01 8.12 4.20
N GLU A 188 8.29 8.84 5.06
CA GLU A 188 6.93 8.47 5.45
C GLU A 188 5.92 8.64 4.30
N ALA A 189 6.11 9.61 3.41
CA ALA A 189 5.36 9.69 2.16
C ALA A 189 5.68 8.56 1.19
N GLU A 190 6.94 8.10 1.12
CA GLU A 190 7.31 6.87 0.38
C GLU A 190 6.63 5.62 0.98
N SER A 191 6.33 5.61 2.28
CA SER A 191 5.56 4.52 2.88
C SER A 191 4.10 4.47 2.43
N GLY A 192 3.55 5.57 1.92
CA GLY A 192 2.11 5.73 1.65
C GLY A 192 1.26 5.91 2.90
N TRP A 193 1.87 6.05 4.08
CA TRP A 193 1.20 6.31 5.37
C TRP A 193 1.44 7.75 5.87
N ASP A 194 1.41 8.76 4.99
CA ASP A 194 1.67 10.16 5.31
C ASP A 194 0.44 10.91 5.89
N PHE A 195 0.28 11.09 7.21
CA PHE A 195 1.19 10.73 8.28
C PHE A 195 0.54 9.75 9.27
N THR A 196 1.39 9.02 9.99
CA THR A 196 1.08 7.91 10.91
C THR A 196 1.93 8.01 12.19
N PRO A 197 1.44 7.49 13.33
CA PRO A 197 2.24 7.38 14.54
C PRO A 197 3.28 6.24 14.51
N ARG A 198 3.22 5.32 13.54
CA ARG A 198 4.06 4.10 13.46
C ARG A 198 5.57 4.33 13.67
N PHE A 199 6.07 5.48 13.24
CA PHE A 199 7.50 5.75 13.14
C PHE A 199 8.03 6.81 14.11
N GLU A 200 7.21 7.35 15.00
CA GLU A 200 7.64 8.39 15.96
C GLU A 200 8.44 9.53 15.28
N HIS A 201 7.97 9.99 14.10
CA HIS A 201 8.62 11.00 13.26
C HIS A 201 9.99 10.63 12.68
N ARG A 202 10.42 9.39 12.83
CA ARG A 202 11.75 8.91 12.45
C ARG A 202 11.69 7.80 11.41
N CYS A 203 10.84 7.92 10.38
CA CYS A 203 10.58 6.84 9.40
C CYS A 203 11.84 6.17 8.83
N LEU A 204 12.87 6.94 8.49
CA LEU A 204 14.19 6.43 8.06
C LEU A 204 14.86 5.44 9.03
N ASP A 205 14.55 5.47 10.32
CA ASP A 205 15.17 4.63 11.36
C ASP A 205 14.46 3.28 11.54
N TYR A 206 13.32 3.08 10.86
CA TYR A 206 12.50 1.87 11.00
C TYR A 206 12.63 0.98 9.78
N ALA A 207 12.64 -0.32 10.01
CA ALA A 207 12.39 -1.34 9.00
C ALA A 207 10.90 -1.75 9.10
N PRO A 208 10.03 -1.23 8.23
CA PRO A 208 8.59 -1.39 8.37
C PRO A 208 8.15 -2.81 7.98
N ILE A 209 7.22 -3.40 8.73
CA ILE A 209 6.78 -4.78 8.51
C ILE A 209 6.13 -4.96 7.12
N ASP A 210 5.30 -4.01 6.70
CA ASP A 210 4.62 -4.02 5.41
C ASP A 210 5.60 -4.01 4.23
N LEU A 211 6.61 -3.12 4.25
CA LEU A 211 7.65 -3.10 3.22
C LEU A 211 8.39 -4.43 3.14
N ASN A 212 8.79 -4.97 4.29
CA ASN A 212 9.60 -6.17 4.33
C ASN A 212 8.82 -7.42 3.89
N VAL A 213 7.50 -7.44 4.12
CA VAL A 213 6.59 -8.44 3.54
C VAL A 213 6.47 -8.28 2.02
N LEU A 214 6.30 -7.07 1.50
CA LEU A 214 6.24 -6.84 0.04
C LEU A 214 7.54 -7.27 -0.63
N MET A 215 8.68 -7.09 0.04
CA MET A 215 9.99 -7.60 -0.38
C MET A 215 10.10 -9.12 -0.35
N TYR A 216 9.37 -9.79 0.55
CA TYR A 216 9.23 -11.25 0.53
C TYR A 216 8.36 -11.70 -0.66
N ILE A 217 7.22 -11.05 -0.87
CA ILE A 217 6.28 -11.34 -1.97
C ILE A 217 6.99 -11.19 -3.32
N ALA A 218 7.74 -10.10 -3.54
CA ALA A 218 8.46 -9.90 -4.79
C ALA A 218 9.49 -11.01 -5.10
N ARG A 219 10.22 -11.49 -4.08
CA ARG A 219 11.17 -12.61 -4.24
C ARG A 219 10.45 -13.92 -4.56
N ARG A 220 9.31 -14.17 -3.92
CA ARG A 220 8.45 -15.32 -4.19
C ARG A 220 7.87 -15.26 -5.60
N GLU A 221 7.42 -14.10 -6.05
CA GLU A 221 6.88 -13.91 -7.39
C GLU A 221 7.94 -14.14 -8.47
N ILE A 222 9.14 -13.59 -8.31
CA ILE A 222 10.25 -13.85 -9.23
C ILE A 222 10.57 -15.35 -9.29
N SER A 223 10.58 -16.04 -8.14
CA SER A 223 10.77 -17.51 -8.08
C SER A 223 9.70 -18.24 -8.89
N LEU A 224 8.41 -17.87 -8.75
CA LEU A 224 7.31 -18.49 -9.47
C LEU A 224 7.39 -18.23 -10.99
N LEU A 225 7.66 -17.00 -11.40
CA LEU A 225 7.79 -16.65 -12.81
C LEU A 225 8.95 -17.40 -13.48
N TYR A 226 10.09 -17.58 -12.80
CA TYR A 226 11.18 -18.41 -13.34
C TYR A 226 10.78 -19.89 -13.48
N ARG A 227 9.98 -20.44 -12.56
CA ARG A 227 9.43 -21.80 -12.71
C ARG A 227 8.53 -21.90 -13.93
N ASP A 228 7.67 -20.89 -14.14
CA ASP A 228 6.78 -20.85 -15.30
C ASP A 228 7.57 -20.75 -16.61
N LEU A 229 8.71 -20.07 -16.62
CA LEU A 229 9.66 -20.03 -17.73
C LEU A 229 10.49 -21.31 -17.91
N GLY A 230 10.46 -22.23 -16.94
CA GLY A 230 11.25 -23.47 -16.95
C GLY A 230 12.68 -23.32 -16.43
N ASP A 231 13.06 -22.16 -15.89
CA ASP A 231 14.36 -21.91 -15.28
C ASP A 231 14.33 -22.24 -13.78
N LEU A 232 14.51 -23.52 -13.46
CA LEU A 232 14.48 -23.99 -12.08
C LEU A 232 15.67 -23.50 -11.24
N GLY A 233 16.79 -23.11 -11.88
CA GLY A 233 17.98 -22.62 -11.18
C GLY A 233 17.71 -21.28 -10.53
N HIS A 234 17.33 -20.28 -11.33
CA HIS A 234 16.97 -18.96 -10.82
C HIS A 234 15.76 -19.01 -9.89
N ALA A 235 14.78 -19.88 -10.17
CA ALA A 235 13.65 -20.09 -9.27
C ALA A 235 14.11 -20.48 -7.86
N MET A 236 15.02 -21.44 -7.73
CA MET A 236 15.53 -21.89 -6.42
C MET A 236 16.36 -20.81 -5.72
N GLU A 237 17.15 -20.03 -6.45
CA GLU A 237 17.91 -18.92 -5.86
C GLU A 237 17.00 -17.84 -5.27
N TRP A 238 15.96 -17.43 -6.01
CA TRP A 238 15.00 -16.44 -5.54
C TRP A 238 14.15 -16.95 -4.39
N GLU A 239 13.80 -18.24 -4.40
CA GLU A 239 13.16 -18.91 -3.27
C GLU A 239 14.03 -18.82 -2.00
N GLN A 240 15.32 -19.16 -2.10
CA GLN A 240 16.24 -19.06 -0.96
C GLN A 240 16.34 -17.62 -0.44
N ARG A 241 16.36 -16.62 -1.32
CA ARG A 241 16.35 -15.20 -0.94
C ARG A 241 15.06 -14.84 -0.20
N ALA A 242 13.91 -15.39 -0.61
CA ALA A 242 12.64 -15.19 0.08
C ALA A 242 12.68 -15.79 1.49
N GLU A 243 13.20 -17.00 1.64
CA GLU A 243 13.34 -17.66 2.95
C GLU A 243 14.26 -16.88 3.90
N ILE A 244 15.37 -16.34 3.41
CA ILE A 244 16.23 -15.44 4.18
C ILE A 244 15.44 -14.22 4.66
N ARG A 245 14.62 -13.60 3.79
CA ARG A 245 13.76 -12.47 4.17
C ARG A 245 12.74 -12.86 5.24
N ARG A 246 12.07 -14.00 5.09
CA ARG A 246 11.11 -14.51 6.08
C ARG A 246 11.76 -14.68 7.45
N ASN A 247 12.98 -15.23 7.50
CA ASN A 247 13.72 -15.41 8.75
C ASN A 247 14.12 -14.07 9.38
N LEU A 248 14.51 -13.07 8.59
CA LEU A 248 14.80 -11.73 9.10
C LEU A 248 13.53 -11.04 9.64
N ILE A 249 12.39 -11.17 8.95
CA ILE A 249 11.10 -10.64 9.43
C ILE A 249 10.75 -11.26 10.80
N ASN A 250 10.81 -12.58 10.91
CA ASN A 250 10.53 -13.27 12.17
C ASN A 250 11.51 -12.86 13.28
N ARG A 251 12.78 -12.64 12.95
CA ARG A 251 13.78 -12.23 13.95
C ARG A 251 13.58 -10.82 14.47
N TYR A 252 13.25 -9.87 13.61
CA TYR A 252 13.31 -8.44 13.93
C TYR A 252 11.95 -7.79 14.11
N CYS A 253 10.89 -8.35 13.52
CA CYS A 253 9.57 -7.74 13.56
C CYS A 253 8.59 -8.52 14.43
N TRP A 254 8.80 -9.81 14.73
CA TRP A 254 7.94 -10.55 15.65
C TRP A 254 8.23 -10.13 17.10
N ASN A 255 7.20 -9.64 17.79
CA ASN A 255 7.28 -9.28 19.20
C ASN A 255 6.53 -10.33 20.04
N GLU A 256 7.28 -11.21 20.71
CA GLU A 256 6.74 -12.29 21.54
C GLU A 256 5.86 -11.79 22.70
N GLU A 257 6.23 -10.65 23.32
CA GLU A 257 5.50 -10.10 24.46
C GLU A 257 4.13 -9.55 24.02
N ARG A 258 4.08 -8.88 22.87
CA ARG A 258 2.86 -8.32 22.30
C ARG A 258 2.04 -9.34 21.50
N GLY A 259 2.64 -10.47 21.09
CA GLY A 259 2.00 -11.49 20.25
C GLY A 259 1.67 -11.02 18.83
N VAL A 260 2.42 -10.05 18.29
CA VAL A 260 2.17 -9.46 16.97
C VAL A 260 3.47 -9.09 16.27
N PHE A 261 3.40 -8.92 14.95
CA PHE A 261 4.46 -8.26 14.20
C PHE A 261 4.41 -6.74 14.39
N LEU A 262 5.56 -6.08 14.51
CA LEU A 262 5.72 -4.63 14.64
C LEU A 262 6.84 -4.13 13.73
N ASP A 263 6.79 -2.84 13.39
CA ASP A 263 7.93 -2.19 12.72
C ASP A 263 9.17 -2.24 13.64
N TYR A 264 10.37 -2.40 13.07
CA TYR A 264 11.60 -2.51 13.85
C TYR A 264 12.45 -1.24 13.73
N ASP A 265 12.63 -0.50 14.83
CA ASP A 265 13.61 0.59 14.93
C ASP A 265 15.00 -0.02 14.99
N PHE A 266 15.71 -0.03 13.86
CA PHE A 266 17.02 -0.65 13.75
C PHE A 266 18.16 0.23 14.30
N VAL A 267 17.87 1.50 14.58
CA VAL A 267 18.82 2.44 15.20
C VAL A 267 18.85 2.23 16.71
N ASN A 268 17.68 2.21 17.35
CA ASN A 268 17.53 2.01 18.79
C ASN A 268 17.33 0.55 19.20
N LYS A 269 17.25 -0.36 18.22
CA LYS A 269 17.12 -1.82 18.41
C LYS A 269 15.89 -2.21 19.23
N ARG A 270 14.75 -1.60 18.91
CA ARG A 270 13.45 -1.86 19.57
C ARG A 270 12.32 -1.98 18.56
N HIS A 271 11.22 -2.60 18.97
CA HIS A 271 9.99 -2.55 18.19
C HIS A 271 9.33 -1.16 18.29
N SER A 272 8.57 -0.78 17.26
CA SER A 272 7.66 0.35 17.32
C SER A 272 6.66 0.16 18.47
N PRO A 273 6.30 1.24 19.20
CA PRO A 273 5.29 1.14 20.24
C PRO A 273 3.87 1.00 19.69
N VAL A 274 3.68 1.17 18.37
CA VAL A 274 2.37 1.20 17.72
C VAL A 274 2.08 -0.13 17.03
N PHE A 275 1.04 -0.81 17.48
CA PHE A 275 0.42 -1.89 16.72
C PHE A 275 -0.50 -1.31 15.63
N SER A 276 -0.27 -1.72 14.38
CA SER A 276 -0.99 -1.19 13.22
C SER A 276 -1.48 -2.28 12.28
N ALA A 277 -2.37 -1.94 11.35
CA ALA A 277 -2.83 -2.87 10.32
C ALA A 277 -1.69 -3.39 9.42
N ALA A 278 -0.49 -2.75 9.43
CA ALA A 278 0.69 -3.28 8.77
C ALA A 278 1.09 -4.67 9.33
N SER A 279 0.79 -4.96 10.59
CA SER A 279 1.01 -6.25 11.24
C SER A 279 0.22 -7.41 10.63
N LEU A 280 -0.74 -7.13 9.75
CA LEU A 280 -1.52 -8.14 9.03
C LEU A 280 -0.89 -8.55 7.69
N PHE A 281 0.11 -7.81 7.20
CA PHE A 281 0.82 -8.16 5.97
C PHE A 281 1.48 -9.56 6.04
N PRO A 282 2.12 -9.97 7.16
CA PRO A 282 2.64 -11.33 7.30
C PRO A 282 1.60 -12.44 7.08
N LEU A 283 0.39 -12.24 7.59
CA LEU A 283 -0.72 -13.17 7.39
C LEU A 283 -1.20 -13.13 5.94
N TRP A 284 -1.31 -11.93 5.34
CA TRP A 284 -1.66 -11.77 3.92
C TRP A 284 -0.70 -12.51 2.98
N ALA A 285 0.60 -12.46 3.27
CA ALA A 285 1.63 -13.18 2.51
C ALA A 285 1.76 -14.66 2.88
N SER A 286 0.94 -15.18 3.80
CA SER A 286 1.03 -16.54 4.35
C SER A 286 2.44 -16.89 4.86
N LEU A 287 3.13 -15.91 5.46
CA LEU A 287 4.50 -16.07 5.97
C LEU A 287 4.53 -16.38 7.48
N ALA A 288 3.49 -15.97 8.21
CA ALA A 288 3.36 -16.21 9.64
C ALA A 288 3.07 -17.69 9.93
N THR A 289 3.56 -18.20 11.07
CA THR A 289 3.13 -19.53 11.53
C THR A 289 1.67 -19.51 11.96
N PRO A 290 0.99 -20.66 12.05
CA PRO A 290 -0.38 -20.74 12.56
C PRO A 290 -0.56 -20.05 13.92
N GLU A 291 0.38 -20.23 14.85
CA GLU A 291 0.34 -19.64 16.19
C GLU A 291 0.49 -18.12 16.14
N GLN A 292 1.41 -17.61 15.30
CA GLN A 292 1.56 -16.18 15.06
C GLN A 292 0.31 -15.58 14.42
N ALA A 293 -0.33 -16.32 13.51
CA ALA A 293 -1.55 -15.89 12.83
C ALA A 293 -2.73 -15.82 13.81
N GLU A 294 -2.92 -16.82 14.67
CA GLU A 294 -3.94 -16.82 15.72
C GLU A 294 -3.73 -15.69 16.73
N SER A 295 -2.48 -15.50 17.19
CA SER A 295 -2.14 -14.43 18.13
C SER A 295 -2.37 -13.03 17.53
N THR A 296 -1.98 -12.86 16.26
CA THR A 296 -2.18 -11.60 15.53
C THR A 296 -3.66 -11.32 15.27
N LEU A 297 -4.46 -12.35 14.94
CA LEU A 297 -5.92 -12.22 14.81
C LEU A 297 -6.53 -11.72 16.12
N PHE A 298 -6.22 -12.38 17.24
CA PHE A 298 -6.74 -12.00 18.55
C PHE A 298 -6.42 -10.54 18.89
N ALA A 299 -5.18 -10.10 18.63
CA ALA A 299 -4.78 -8.72 18.82
C ALA A 299 -5.53 -7.76 17.87
N ALA A 300 -5.69 -8.13 16.60
CA ALA A 300 -6.40 -7.30 15.63
C ALA A 300 -7.88 -7.11 16.00
N GLU A 301 -8.59 -8.18 16.38
CA GLU A 301 -9.98 -8.11 16.85
C GLU A 301 -10.12 -7.22 18.08
N LYS A 302 -9.13 -7.24 18.98
CA LYS A 302 -9.16 -6.50 20.24
C LYS A 302 -8.79 -5.03 20.10
N TYR A 303 -7.82 -4.70 19.25
CA TYR A 303 -7.19 -3.37 19.23
C TYR A 303 -7.38 -2.59 17.93
N LEU A 304 -7.71 -3.26 16.81
CA LEU A 304 -7.84 -2.62 15.50
C LEU A 304 -9.26 -2.71 14.94
N GLU A 305 -9.97 -3.81 15.18
CA GLU A 305 -11.33 -4.00 14.68
C GLU A 305 -12.31 -3.13 15.48
N CYS A 306 -13.04 -2.28 14.75
CA CYS A 306 -14.09 -1.41 15.23
C CYS A 306 -15.45 -1.86 14.67
N ASP A 307 -16.53 -1.19 15.05
CA ASP A 307 -17.89 -1.55 14.63
C ASP A 307 -18.09 -1.49 13.11
N TYR A 308 -17.37 -0.59 12.42
CA TYR A 308 -17.53 -0.34 10.99
C TYR A 308 -16.33 -0.75 10.13
N GLY A 309 -15.33 -1.43 10.69
CA GLY A 309 -14.16 -1.90 9.95
C GLY A 309 -12.90 -1.94 10.78
N LEU A 310 -11.74 -1.98 10.13
CA LEU A 310 -10.43 -2.01 10.78
C LEU A 310 -9.79 -0.61 10.80
N ALA A 311 -9.34 -0.17 11.97
CA ALA A 311 -8.58 1.07 12.12
C ALA A 311 -7.15 0.91 11.59
N ALA A 312 -6.53 2.02 11.16
CA ALA A 312 -5.14 2.00 10.67
C ALA A 312 -4.14 1.55 11.75
N CYS A 313 -4.38 1.94 13.01
CA CYS A 313 -3.63 1.46 14.17
C CYS A 313 -4.46 1.50 15.46
N GLU A 314 -3.87 0.97 16.54
CA GLU A 314 -4.50 0.98 17.86
C GLU A 314 -4.72 2.41 18.37
N PRO A 315 -5.73 2.66 19.23
CA PRO A 315 -5.98 3.98 19.79
C PRO A 315 -4.77 4.50 20.58
N GLY A 316 -4.33 5.71 20.25
CA GLY A 316 -3.18 6.35 20.90
C GLY A 316 -3.24 7.87 20.83
N LYS A 317 -2.22 8.53 21.40
CA LYS A 317 -2.00 9.97 21.23
C LYS A 317 -0.79 10.15 20.33
N SER A 318 -0.98 10.80 19.18
CA SER A 318 0.11 11.41 18.42
C SER A 318 0.20 12.90 18.79
N ASP A 319 1.42 13.40 18.82
CA ASP A 319 1.78 14.81 18.95
C ASP A 319 1.60 15.62 17.64
N ARG A 320 1.26 14.96 16.52
CA ARG A 320 0.81 15.62 15.28
C ARG A 320 -0.51 15.06 14.76
N GLN A 321 -1.13 15.78 13.83
CA GLN A 321 -2.32 15.29 13.13
C GLN A 321 -1.92 14.20 12.12
N CYS A 322 -2.19 12.94 12.47
CA CYS A 322 -1.99 11.77 11.62
C CYS A 322 -3.32 11.31 11.00
N ARG A 323 -3.30 10.96 9.71
CA ARG A 323 -4.49 10.44 9.00
C ARG A 323 -4.51 8.93 8.93
N TRP A 324 -3.32 8.32 8.93
CA TRP A 324 -3.11 6.89 9.04
C TRP A 324 -2.97 6.52 10.51
N ASP A 325 -4.03 6.82 11.28
CA ASP A 325 -4.16 6.69 12.72
C ASP A 325 -5.61 6.33 13.09
N TYR A 326 -5.84 5.84 14.31
CA TYR A 326 -7.18 5.68 14.85
C TYR A 326 -7.93 7.03 14.88
N PRO A 327 -9.24 7.09 14.53
CA PRO A 327 -10.15 5.98 14.18
C PRO A 327 -10.30 5.75 12.67
N ASN A 328 -9.35 6.20 11.85
CA ASN A 328 -9.50 6.14 10.40
C ASN A 328 -9.23 4.72 9.88
N GLY A 329 -10.17 4.19 9.09
CA GLY A 329 -9.99 2.99 8.28
C GLY A 329 -9.80 3.35 6.81
N TRP A 330 -8.83 2.69 6.19
CA TRP A 330 -8.46 2.90 4.79
C TRP A 330 -8.74 1.64 3.98
N ALA A 331 -9.34 1.80 2.80
CA ALA A 331 -9.78 0.69 1.97
C ALA A 331 -8.67 -0.36 1.71
N PRO A 332 -7.43 0.02 1.32
CA PRO A 332 -6.35 -0.95 1.17
C PRO A 332 -6.11 -1.85 2.39
N LEU A 333 -6.20 -1.29 3.60
CA LEU A 333 -5.97 -2.03 4.84
C LEU A 333 -7.12 -2.99 5.15
N GLN A 334 -8.35 -2.64 4.77
CA GLN A 334 -9.49 -3.56 4.89
C GLN A 334 -9.28 -4.80 4.03
N LEU A 335 -8.89 -4.62 2.76
CA LEU A 335 -8.67 -5.75 1.86
C LEU A 335 -7.53 -6.65 2.34
N ILE A 336 -6.41 -6.06 2.74
CA ILE A 336 -5.27 -6.81 3.29
C ILE A 336 -5.71 -7.63 4.51
N ALA A 337 -6.50 -7.06 5.40
CA ALA A 337 -7.00 -7.77 6.59
C ALA A 337 -7.99 -8.90 6.26
N ILE A 338 -8.95 -8.65 5.37
CA ILE A 338 -9.91 -9.66 4.91
C ILE A 338 -9.16 -10.86 4.31
N GLU A 339 -8.22 -10.60 3.40
CA GLU A 339 -7.44 -11.66 2.76
C GLU A 339 -6.44 -12.31 3.73
N ALA A 340 -5.85 -11.56 4.64
CA ALA A 340 -4.99 -12.11 5.69
C ALA A 340 -5.76 -13.13 6.54
N PHE A 341 -6.97 -12.83 6.96
CA PHE A 341 -7.78 -13.74 7.77
C PHE A 341 -8.22 -14.96 6.95
N ASP A 342 -8.71 -14.75 5.72
CA ASP A 342 -9.17 -15.85 4.85
C ASP A 342 -8.04 -16.84 4.50
N ARG A 343 -6.87 -16.33 4.08
CA ARG A 343 -5.70 -17.16 3.71
C ARG A 343 -5.15 -17.99 4.87
N ASN A 344 -5.46 -17.63 6.12
CA ASN A 344 -5.05 -18.37 7.31
C ASN A 344 -6.20 -19.20 7.92
N GLY A 345 -7.31 -19.38 7.19
CA GLY A 345 -8.44 -20.22 7.59
C GLY A 345 -9.45 -19.53 8.52
N PHE A 346 -9.24 -18.26 8.88
CA PHE A 346 -10.13 -17.48 9.75
C PHE A 346 -11.32 -16.88 8.97
N THR A 347 -12.06 -17.76 8.30
CA THR A 347 -13.12 -17.40 7.33
C THR A 347 -14.21 -16.54 7.96
N GLU A 348 -14.61 -16.81 9.21
CA GLU A 348 -15.63 -16.03 9.91
C GLU A 348 -15.17 -14.60 10.22
N ALA A 349 -13.90 -14.42 10.64
CA ALA A 349 -13.34 -13.10 10.87
C ALA A 349 -13.23 -12.31 9.55
N ALA A 350 -12.78 -12.96 8.48
CA ALA A 350 -12.72 -12.38 7.14
C ALA A 350 -14.11 -11.94 6.64
N ARG A 351 -15.13 -12.81 6.78
CA ARG A 351 -16.53 -12.50 6.39
C ARG A 351 -17.10 -11.36 7.22
N ARG A 352 -16.89 -11.37 8.53
CA ARG A 352 -17.34 -10.30 9.42
C ARG A 352 -16.73 -8.96 9.03
N LEU A 353 -15.43 -8.90 8.80
CA LEU A 353 -14.75 -7.67 8.41
C LEU A 353 -15.17 -7.18 7.02
N ALA A 354 -15.33 -8.09 6.06
CA ALA A 354 -15.84 -7.75 4.73
C ALA A 354 -17.26 -7.17 4.80
N GLN A 355 -18.13 -7.76 5.62
CA GLN A 355 -19.50 -7.27 5.83
C GLN A 355 -19.50 -5.86 6.45
N LYS A 356 -18.72 -5.63 7.51
CA LYS A 356 -18.55 -4.31 8.14
C LYS A 356 -18.14 -3.25 7.12
N TYR A 357 -17.13 -3.54 6.29
CA TYR A 357 -16.65 -2.60 5.29
C TYR A 357 -17.69 -2.32 4.18
N VAL A 358 -18.35 -3.36 3.65
CA VAL A 358 -19.39 -3.20 2.62
C VAL A 358 -20.59 -2.41 3.15
N ASP A 359 -20.99 -2.64 4.40
CA ASP A 359 -22.09 -1.91 5.03
C ASP A 359 -21.71 -0.44 5.29
N LEU A 360 -20.51 -0.18 5.79
CA LEU A 360 -19.97 1.17 6.01
C LEU A 360 -20.00 2.00 4.73
N VAL A 361 -19.44 1.45 3.65
CA VAL A 361 -19.37 2.15 2.36
C VAL A 361 -20.77 2.30 1.76
N THR A 362 -21.63 1.27 1.86
CA THR A 362 -23.02 1.33 1.37
C THR A 362 -23.81 2.44 2.09
N ALA A 363 -23.75 2.49 3.42
CA ALA A 363 -24.50 3.46 4.21
C ALA A 363 -24.07 4.91 3.92
N ASN A 364 -22.77 5.15 3.72
CA ASN A 364 -22.29 6.48 3.35
C ASN A 364 -22.62 6.84 1.90
N PHE A 365 -22.57 5.87 0.99
CA PHE A 365 -22.98 6.08 -0.41
C PHE A 365 -24.48 6.43 -0.50
N GLU A 366 -25.34 5.79 0.29
CA GLU A 366 -26.78 6.10 0.30
C GLU A 366 -27.08 7.52 0.77
N LYS A 367 -26.25 8.08 1.65
CA LYS A 367 -26.38 9.46 2.16
C LYS A 367 -25.79 10.49 1.20
N THR A 368 -24.70 10.17 0.52
CA THR A 368 -23.85 11.15 -0.18
C THR A 368 -23.82 11.00 -1.69
N GLY A 369 -24.17 9.83 -2.21
CA GLY A 369 -24.06 9.47 -3.62
C GLY A 369 -22.63 9.21 -4.10
N GLU A 370 -21.64 9.19 -3.19
CA GLU A 370 -20.22 9.15 -3.53
C GLU A 370 -19.43 8.17 -2.63
N LEU A 371 -18.21 7.84 -3.06
CA LEU A 371 -17.22 7.07 -2.31
C LEU A 371 -16.10 7.98 -1.80
N TRP A 372 -15.49 7.63 -0.68
CA TRP A 372 -14.53 8.50 0.01
C TRP A 372 -13.15 7.85 0.15
N GLU A 373 -12.14 8.69 0.38
CA GLU A 373 -10.74 8.28 0.57
C GLU A 373 -10.57 7.29 1.72
N LYS A 374 -11.23 7.58 2.83
CA LYS A 374 -11.18 6.87 4.11
C LYS A 374 -12.45 7.16 4.89
N TYR A 375 -12.66 6.38 5.94
CA TYR A 375 -13.84 6.46 6.79
C TYR A 375 -13.43 6.37 8.26
N ASN A 376 -14.21 6.97 9.14
CA ASN A 376 -14.10 6.72 10.57
C ASN A 376 -14.74 5.36 10.87
N VAL A 377 -13.94 4.36 11.22
CA VAL A 377 -14.44 2.99 11.44
C VAL A 377 -15.01 2.78 12.85
N ALA A 378 -14.83 3.74 13.76
CA ALA A 378 -15.39 3.69 15.10
C ALA A 378 -16.87 4.12 15.12
N ASP A 379 -17.24 5.16 14.36
CA ASP A 379 -18.62 5.68 14.32
C ASP A 379 -19.32 5.57 12.96
N GLY A 380 -18.60 5.14 11.92
CA GLY A 380 -19.14 4.87 10.60
C GLY A 380 -19.37 6.11 9.73
N THR A 381 -18.81 7.26 10.12
CA THR A 381 -18.96 8.52 9.41
C THR A 381 -17.79 8.82 8.44
N VAL A 382 -17.97 9.88 7.66
CA VAL A 382 -16.90 10.52 6.87
C VAL A 382 -16.30 11.73 7.60
N ASP A 383 -16.75 12.00 8.84
CA ASP A 383 -16.21 13.08 9.66
C ASP A 383 -14.90 12.60 10.30
N ILE A 384 -13.82 13.26 9.90
CA ILE A 384 -12.46 12.85 10.22
C ILE A 384 -11.67 14.08 10.64
N ARG A 385 -10.82 13.93 11.65
CA ARG A 385 -10.00 15.04 12.15
C ARG A 385 -9.03 15.52 11.06
N GLY A 386 -9.04 16.83 10.79
CA GLY A 386 -7.89 17.54 10.21
C GLY A 386 -7.67 17.49 8.70
N THR A 387 -8.68 17.60 7.83
CA THR A 387 -8.41 17.72 6.37
C THR A 387 -9.34 18.63 5.55
N HIS A 388 -8.77 19.13 4.44
CA HIS A 388 -9.41 19.67 3.24
C HIS A 388 -10.60 18.83 2.71
N PRO A 389 -11.45 19.38 1.81
CA PRO A 389 -12.56 18.62 1.23
C PRO A 389 -12.09 17.29 0.64
N MET A 390 -12.63 16.17 1.11
CA MET A 390 -12.26 14.85 0.60
C MET A 390 -12.72 14.69 -0.86
N PRO A 391 -11.87 14.19 -1.77
CA PRO A 391 -12.29 13.94 -3.14
C PRO A 391 -13.33 12.82 -3.17
N ALA A 392 -14.37 13.04 -3.95
CA ALA A 392 -15.39 12.04 -4.25
C ALA A 392 -14.87 11.04 -5.31
N MET A 393 -15.20 9.76 -5.13
CA MET A 393 -14.78 8.62 -5.93
C MET A 393 -13.26 8.38 -5.90
N MET A 394 -12.84 7.43 -5.05
CA MET A 394 -11.45 6.99 -4.92
C MET A 394 -11.26 5.57 -5.47
N GLY A 395 -10.30 5.41 -6.39
CA GLY A 395 -10.05 4.19 -7.15
C GLY A 395 -9.76 2.98 -6.27
N TRP A 396 -9.00 3.15 -5.18
CA TRP A 396 -8.80 2.07 -4.21
C TRP A 396 -10.07 1.71 -3.45
N THR A 397 -10.96 2.67 -3.15
CA THR A 397 -12.18 2.44 -2.36
C THR A 397 -13.17 1.68 -3.21
N ALA A 398 -13.32 2.09 -4.46
CA ALA A 398 -14.08 1.37 -5.46
C ALA A 398 -13.53 -0.05 -5.66
N GLY A 399 -12.22 -0.19 -5.85
CA GLY A 399 -11.59 -1.49 -6.10
C GLY A 399 -11.77 -2.47 -4.94
N VAL A 400 -11.51 -2.01 -3.71
CA VAL A 400 -11.67 -2.84 -2.51
C VAL A 400 -13.14 -3.16 -2.22
N PHE A 401 -14.07 -2.23 -2.47
CA PHE A 401 -15.50 -2.51 -2.31
C PHE A 401 -15.95 -3.65 -3.23
N VAL A 402 -15.52 -3.63 -4.50
CA VAL A 402 -15.80 -4.71 -5.45
C VAL A 402 -15.22 -6.04 -4.95
N CYS A 403 -13.97 -6.05 -4.48
CA CYS A 403 -13.35 -7.26 -3.92
C CYS A 403 -14.08 -7.80 -2.68
N ALA A 404 -14.44 -6.94 -1.72
CA ALA A 404 -15.13 -7.35 -0.51
C ALA A 404 -16.56 -7.86 -0.82
N ALA A 405 -17.27 -7.21 -1.74
CA ALA A 405 -18.59 -7.67 -2.18
C ALA A 405 -18.52 -9.01 -2.92
N ASP A 406 -17.53 -9.20 -3.80
CA ASP A 406 -17.27 -10.48 -4.48
C ASP A 406 -16.96 -11.59 -3.47
N TYR A 407 -16.10 -11.34 -2.48
CA TYR A 407 -15.81 -12.27 -1.39
C TYR A 407 -17.09 -12.71 -0.65
N LEU A 408 -17.92 -11.76 -0.22
CA LEU A 408 -19.20 -12.06 0.45
C LEU A 408 -20.19 -12.82 -0.43
N SER A 409 -20.09 -12.73 -1.76
CA SER A 409 -20.97 -13.45 -2.68
C SER A 409 -20.57 -14.92 -2.88
N ARG A 410 -19.26 -15.21 -2.81
CA ARG A 410 -18.71 -16.57 -2.98
C ARG A 410 -18.76 -17.39 -1.70
N SER A 411 -18.68 -16.73 -0.54
CA SER A 411 -18.68 -17.38 0.77
C SER A 411 -20.09 -17.61 1.33
N ARG A 412 -21.12 -17.71 0.47
CA ARG A 412 -22.52 -17.97 0.85
C ARG A 412 -22.87 -19.46 0.84
#